data_AF-A0A1I5Q0L6-F1
#
_entry.id   AF-A0A1I5Q0L6-F1
#
_cell.length_a   1.000
_cell.length_b   1.000
_cell.length_c   1.000
_cell.angle_alpha   90.00
_cell.angle_beta   90.00
_cell.angle_gamma   90.00
#
_symmetry.space_group_name_H-M   'P 1'
#
loop_
_entity.id
_entity.type
_entity.pdbx_description
1 polymer ?
#
loop_
_entity_poly.entity_id
_entity_poly.type
_entity_poly.pdbx_seq_one_letter_code
_entity_poly.pdbx_strand_id
1 'polypeptide(L)'
;MNFQRAKHFLRHWGYYDENLSYLTEIDKKKMKLLYAGLKQLEPEERQLLADKYRTFDGKAVPDKELAEQYNKPVNDYRELRKNNEVKFYKALVKAELKREYEIERLEEILSNEDLLKVIDSTLSRLALKGLKQNYNSNDLRIVIGETINQMTIMFNDRT
;
A
#
# COMPACT_ATOMS: atom_id res chain seq x y z
N MET A 1 -17.61 0.76 14.12
CA MET A 1 -16.58 0.52 13.09
C MET A 1 -16.67 1.65 12.05
N ASN A 2 -15.60 2.40 11.82
CA ASN A 2 -15.64 3.65 11.05
C ASN A 2 -15.54 3.42 9.52
N PHE A 3 -16.67 3.04 8.90
CA PHE A 3 -16.77 2.77 7.46
C PHE A 3 -16.57 3.99 6.56
N GLN A 4 -16.60 5.20 7.13
CA GLN A 4 -16.46 6.44 6.36
C GLN A 4 -15.08 6.55 5.73
N ARG A 5 -14.03 6.07 6.43
CA ARG A 5 -12.66 6.09 5.92
C ARG A 5 -12.51 5.21 4.68
N ALA A 6 -12.96 3.95 4.73
CA ALA A 6 -12.93 3.05 3.58
C ALA A 6 -13.65 3.64 2.36
N LYS A 7 -14.86 4.19 2.57
CA LYS A 7 -15.63 4.84 1.50
C LYS A 7 -14.94 6.08 0.94
N HIS A 8 -14.26 6.86 1.79
CA HIS A 8 -13.47 8.00 1.33
C HIS A 8 -12.39 7.56 0.34
N PHE A 9 -11.56 6.56 0.70
CA PHE A 9 -10.53 6.04 -0.21
C PHE A 9 -11.13 5.48 -1.50
N LEU A 10 -12.17 4.65 -1.40
CA LEU A 10 -12.80 4.04 -2.56
C LEU A 10 -13.39 5.07 -3.53
N ARG A 11 -14.07 6.11 -3.03
CA ARG A 11 -14.65 7.19 -3.87
C ARG A 11 -13.60 8.00 -4.64
N HIS A 12 -12.34 8.03 -4.17
CA HIS A 12 -11.26 8.71 -4.86
C HIS A 12 -10.49 7.79 -5.81
N TRP A 13 -10.91 6.53 -5.96
CA TRP A 13 -10.20 5.56 -6.78
C TRP A 13 -10.09 6.03 -8.24
N GLY A 14 -11.21 6.37 -8.89
CA GLY A 14 -11.18 6.90 -10.25
C GLY A 14 -10.30 8.15 -10.40
N TYR A 15 -10.39 9.08 -9.43
CA TYR A 15 -9.54 10.28 -9.40
C TYR A 15 -8.04 9.94 -9.40
N TYR A 16 -7.60 8.98 -8.57
CA TYR A 16 -6.19 8.61 -8.51
C TYR A 16 -5.68 8.00 -9.82
N ASP A 17 -6.53 7.28 -10.54
CA ASP A 17 -6.17 6.63 -11.80
C ASP A 17 -5.97 7.65 -12.93
N GLU A 18 -6.83 8.66 -13.01
CA GLU A 18 -6.77 9.68 -14.05
C GLU A 18 -5.65 10.71 -13.82
N ASN A 19 -5.36 11.01 -12.56
CA ASN A 19 -4.53 12.15 -12.19
C ASN A 19 -3.12 11.75 -11.74
N LEU A 20 -2.64 10.55 -12.10
CA LEU A 20 -1.38 9.96 -11.59
C LEU A 20 -0.18 10.92 -11.66
N SER A 21 -0.05 11.66 -12.76
CA SER A 21 1.04 12.63 -13.00
C SER A 21 0.93 13.91 -12.16
N TYR A 22 -0.28 14.25 -11.70
CA TYR A 22 -0.60 15.50 -11.01
C TYR A 22 -0.89 15.32 -9.53
N LEU A 23 -0.85 14.08 -9.03
CA LEU A 23 -1.09 13.80 -7.62
C LEU A 23 -0.05 14.51 -6.73
N THR A 24 -0.55 15.18 -5.70
CA THR A 24 0.30 15.69 -4.63
C THR A 24 0.98 14.53 -3.90
N GLU A 25 2.05 14.79 -3.15
CA GLU A 25 2.68 13.73 -2.34
C GLU A 25 1.71 13.11 -1.32
N ILE A 26 0.78 13.91 -0.78
CA ILE A 26 -0.27 13.40 0.11
C ILE A 26 -1.21 12.45 -0.64
N ASP A 27 -1.63 12.81 -1.85
CA ASP A 27 -2.51 11.97 -2.66
C ASP A 27 -1.81 10.70 -3.14
N LYS A 28 -0.53 10.78 -3.53
CA LYS A 28 0.29 9.59 -3.83
C LYS A 28 0.37 8.67 -2.62
N LYS A 29 0.51 9.21 -1.41
CA LYS A 29 0.51 8.41 -0.16
C LYS A 29 -0.85 7.72 0.04
N LYS A 30 -1.96 8.42 -0.18
CA LYS A 30 -3.32 7.86 -0.07
C LYS A 30 -3.58 6.80 -1.15
N MET A 31 -3.23 7.09 -2.39
CA MET A 31 -3.31 6.15 -3.52
C MET A 31 -2.53 4.87 -3.22
N LYS A 32 -1.30 4.96 -2.72
CA LYS A 32 -0.50 3.78 -2.33
C LYS A 32 -1.22 2.94 -1.27
N LEU A 33 -1.83 3.57 -0.27
CA LEU A 33 -2.60 2.86 0.76
C LEU A 33 -3.86 2.21 0.19
N LEU A 34 -4.62 2.90 -0.67
CA LEU A 34 -5.76 2.34 -1.38
C LEU A 34 -5.34 1.06 -2.11
N TYR A 35 -4.32 1.13 -2.96
CA TYR A 35 -3.86 0.00 -3.76
C TYR A 35 -3.26 -1.13 -2.91
N ALA A 36 -2.56 -0.80 -1.83
CA ALA A 36 -2.08 -1.81 -0.88
C ALA A 36 -3.24 -2.58 -0.22
N GLY A 37 -4.31 -1.88 0.17
CA GLY A 37 -5.53 -2.49 0.71
C GLY A 37 -6.27 -3.34 -0.33
N LEU A 38 -6.45 -2.82 -1.55
CA LEU A 38 -7.13 -3.52 -2.64
C LEU A 38 -6.40 -4.81 -3.05
N LYS A 39 -5.06 -4.83 -2.98
CA LYS A 39 -4.24 -6.01 -3.29
C LYS A 39 -4.49 -7.19 -2.33
N GLN A 40 -5.00 -6.93 -1.13
CA GLN A 40 -5.32 -7.97 -0.13
C GLN A 40 -6.72 -8.58 -0.33
N LEU A 41 -7.53 -8.03 -1.22
CA LEU A 41 -8.83 -8.58 -1.59
C LEU A 41 -8.65 -9.58 -2.72
N GLU A 42 -9.55 -10.56 -2.77
CA GLU A 42 -9.67 -11.47 -3.90
C GLU A 42 -10.06 -10.69 -5.18
N PRO A 43 -9.76 -11.20 -6.38
CA PRO A 43 -10.04 -10.51 -7.64
C PRO A 43 -11.51 -10.10 -7.79
N GLU A 44 -12.45 -10.97 -7.43
CA GLU A 44 -13.89 -10.74 -7.57
C GLU A 44 -14.39 -9.65 -6.59
N GLU A 45 -13.84 -9.65 -5.38
CA GLU A 45 -14.15 -8.65 -4.35
C GLU A 45 -13.66 -7.26 -4.77
N ARG A 46 -12.44 -7.22 -5.35
CA ARG A 46 -11.86 -6.01 -5.91
C ARG A 46 -12.67 -5.51 -7.10
N GLN A 47 -13.11 -6.41 -7.98
CA GLN A 47 -13.93 -6.04 -9.12
C GLN A 47 -15.28 -5.45 -8.69
N LEU A 48 -15.94 -6.06 -7.70
CA LEU A 48 -17.19 -5.54 -7.15
C LEU A 48 -17.05 -4.11 -6.60
N LEU A 49 -15.95 -3.83 -5.89
CA LEU A 49 -15.66 -2.47 -5.42
C LEU A 49 -15.28 -1.54 -6.57
N ALA A 50 -14.58 -2.03 -7.60
CA ALA A 50 -14.23 -1.24 -8.77
C ALA A 50 -15.48 -0.80 -9.55
N ASP A 51 -16.40 -1.72 -9.84
CA ASP A 51 -17.67 -1.42 -10.53
C ASP A 51 -18.48 -0.34 -9.78
N LYS A 52 -18.39 -0.35 -8.45
CA LYS A 52 -19.09 0.60 -7.59
C LYS A 52 -18.42 1.97 -7.51
N TYR A 53 -17.09 2.02 -7.42
CA TYR A 53 -16.36 3.21 -6.96
C TYR A 53 -15.29 3.72 -7.91
N ARG A 54 -14.82 2.91 -8.86
CA ARG A 54 -13.78 3.28 -9.82
C ARG A 54 -14.40 3.98 -11.04
N THR A 55 -15.10 5.07 -10.78
CA THR A 55 -15.77 5.89 -11.80
C THR A 55 -15.00 7.18 -12.06
N PHE A 56 -15.00 7.60 -13.32
CA PHE A 56 -14.26 8.77 -13.79
C PHE A 56 -14.92 10.10 -13.40
N ASP A 57 -16.24 10.11 -13.20
CA ASP A 57 -16.97 11.28 -12.71
C ASP A 57 -16.94 11.42 -11.17
N GLY A 58 -16.24 10.51 -10.47
CA GLY A 58 -16.14 10.46 -9.01
C GLY A 58 -17.44 10.08 -8.30
N LYS A 59 -18.50 9.73 -9.04
CA LYS A 59 -19.79 9.34 -8.46
C LYS A 59 -19.90 7.82 -8.43
N ALA A 60 -20.16 7.28 -7.25
CA ALA A 60 -20.38 5.85 -7.12
C ALA A 60 -21.67 5.43 -7.86
N VAL A 61 -21.60 4.34 -8.62
CA VAL A 61 -22.75 3.79 -9.38
C VAL A 61 -23.87 3.40 -8.41
N PRO A 62 -25.16 3.70 -8.66
CA PRO A 62 -26.27 3.34 -7.77
C PRO A 62 -26.34 1.84 -7.43
N ASP A 63 -26.72 1.51 -6.19
CA ASP A 63 -26.85 0.09 -5.77
C ASP A 63 -27.89 -0.67 -6.61
N LYS A 64 -28.93 0.01 -7.11
CA LYS A 64 -29.99 -0.60 -7.90
C LYS A 64 -29.46 -1.13 -9.24
N GLU A 65 -28.68 -0.30 -9.93
CA GLU A 65 -28.08 -0.64 -11.22
C GLU A 65 -27.11 -1.81 -11.09
N LEU A 66 -26.25 -1.79 -10.06
CA LEU A 66 -25.33 -2.90 -9.82
C LEU A 66 -26.04 -4.16 -9.31
N ALA A 67 -27.12 -4.05 -8.55
CA ALA A 67 -27.90 -5.22 -8.15
C ALA A 67 -28.51 -5.93 -9.37
N GLU A 68 -29.01 -5.17 -10.35
CA GLU A 68 -29.49 -5.69 -11.63
C GLU A 68 -28.35 -6.34 -12.42
N GLN A 69 -27.19 -5.68 -12.55
CA GLN A 69 -26.00 -6.24 -13.24
C GLN A 69 -25.51 -7.55 -12.62
N TYR A 70 -25.53 -7.65 -11.29
CA TYR A 70 -25.10 -8.84 -10.55
C TYR A 70 -26.21 -9.89 -10.39
N ASN A 71 -27.40 -9.66 -10.96
CA ASN A 71 -28.59 -10.50 -10.86
C ASN A 71 -28.93 -10.86 -9.39
N LYS A 72 -29.00 -9.84 -8.53
CA LYS A 72 -29.31 -9.96 -7.09
C LYS A 72 -30.42 -9.01 -6.67
N PRO A 73 -31.22 -9.36 -5.66
CA PRO A 73 -32.02 -8.37 -4.95
C PRO A 73 -31.15 -7.22 -4.42
N VAL A 74 -31.69 -6.00 -4.44
CA VAL A 74 -30.94 -4.78 -4.02
C VAL A 74 -30.40 -4.90 -2.60
N ASN A 75 -31.14 -5.55 -1.69
CA ASN A 75 -30.70 -5.74 -0.31
C ASN A 75 -29.52 -6.72 -0.19
N ASP A 76 -29.55 -7.82 -0.95
CA ASP A 76 -28.48 -8.80 -0.98
C ASP A 76 -27.20 -8.19 -1.58
N TYR A 77 -27.34 -7.40 -2.65
CA TYR A 77 -26.23 -6.65 -3.21
C TYR A 77 -25.64 -5.65 -2.18
N ARG A 78 -26.49 -4.93 -1.44
CA ARG A 78 -26.04 -3.99 -0.40
C ARG A 78 -25.25 -4.69 0.70
N GLU A 79 -25.70 -5.86 1.12
CA GLU A 79 -25.00 -6.66 2.13
C GLU A 79 -23.67 -7.18 1.60
N LEU A 80 -23.65 -7.73 0.38
CA LEU A 80 -22.45 -8.16 -0.31
C LEU A 80 -21.43 -7.02 -0.43
N ARG A 81 -21.86 -5.84 -0.90
CA ARG A 81 -21.03 -4.64 -0.98
C ARG A 81 -20.49 -4.25 0.39
N LYS A 82 -21.34 -4.19 1.41
CA LYS A 82 -20.93 -3.83 2.78
C LYS A 82 -19.89 -4.80 3.34
N ASN A 83 -20.03 -6.09 3.09
CA ASN A 83 -19.05 -7.10 3.51
C ASN A 83 -17.69 -6.90 2.81
N ASN A 84 -17.69 -6.54 1.53
CA ASN A 84 -16.46 -6.18 0.81
C ASN A 84 -15.85 -4.88 1.33
N GLU A 85 -16.65 -3.86 1.65
CA GLU A 85 -16.17 -2.63 2.30
C GLU A 85 -15.53 -2.90 3.67
N VAL A 86 -16.09 -3.84 4.45
CA VAL A 86 -15.52 -4.31 5.73
C VAL A 86 -14.15 -4.95 5.51
N LYS A 87 -14.05 -5.87 4.53
CA LYS A 87 -12.78 -6.54 4.21
C LYS A 87 -11.73 -5.55 3.75
N PHE A 88 -12.10 -4.64 2.84
CA PHE A 88 -11.21 -3.57 2.39
C PHE A 88 -10.75 -2.69 3.55
N TYR A 89 -11.66 -2.28 4.46
CA TYR A 89 -11.27 -1.47 5.62
C TYR A 89 -10.23 -2.18 6.49
N LYS A 90 -10.40 -3.47 6.77
CA LYS A 90 -9.42 -4.25 7.55
C LYS A 90 -8.07 -4.31 6.84
N ALA A 91 -8.07 -4.53 5.52
CA ALA A 91 -6.86 -4.53 4.71
C ALA A 91 -6.16 -3.16 4.68
N LEU A 92 -6.94 -2.08 4.58
CA LEU A 92 -6.45 -0.70 4.61
C LEU A 92 -5.76 -0.39 5.94
N VAL A 93 -6.42 -0.70 7.07
CA VAL A 93 -5.84 -0.51 8.41
C VAL A 93 -4.55 -1.32 8.58
N LYS A 94 -4.52 -2.57 8.10
CA LYS A 94 -3.30 -3.39 8.13
C LYS A 94 -2.16 -2.75 7.32
N ALA A 95 -2.47 -2.18 6.15
CA ALA A 95 -1.49 -1.48 5.32
C ALA A 95 -0.98 -0.20 5.97
N GLU A 96 -1.84 0.54 6.68
CA GLU A 96 -1.47 1.73 7.44
C GLU A 96 -0.54 1.38 8.61
N LEU A 97 -0.92 0.40 9.44
CA LEU A 97 -0.10 -0.05 10.56
C LEU A 97 1.28 -0.57 10.11
N LYS A 98 1.31 -1.37 9.04
CA LYS A 98 2.58 -1.85 8.47
C LYS A 98 3.49 -0.69 8.07
N ARG A 99 2.92 0.35 7.47
CA ARG A 99 3.66 1.52 7.04
C ARG A 99 4.15 2.36 8.22
N GLU A 100 3.34 2.55 9.25
CA GLU A 100 3.74 3.26 10.48
C GLU A 100 4.92 2.55 11.15
N TYR A 101 4.84 1.23 11.31
CA TYR A 101 5.93 0.42 11.83
C TYR A 101 7.21 0.53 10.98
N GLU A 102 7.09 0.53 9.65
CA GLU A 102 8.24 0.74 8.75
C GLU A 102 8.88 2.12 8.93
N ILE A 103 8.09 3.17 9.21
CA ILE A 103 8.60 4.52 9.47
C ILE A 103 9.34 4.56 10.80
N GLU A 104 8.74 4.06 11.88
CA GLU A 104 9.37 4.00 13.21
C GLU A 104 10.70 3.25 13.17
N ARG A 105 10.74 2.10 12.48
CA ARG A 105 11.97 1.33 12.29
C ARG A 105 13.04 2.11 11.52
N LEU A 106 12.66 2.89 10.51
CA LEU A 106 13.62 3.72 9.76
C LEU A 106 14.14 4.88 10.62
N GLU A 107 13.30 5.49 11.45
CA GLU A 107 13.71 6.56 12.38
C GLU A 107 14.66 6.02 13.46
N GLU A 108 14.44 4.80 13.96
CA GLU A 108 15.37 4.12 14.85
C GLU A 108 16.74 3.91 14.19
N ILE A 109 16.76 3.45 12.93
CA ILE A 109 18.02 3.26 12.18
C ILE A 109 18.73 4.60 11.96
N LEU A 110 18.00 5.65 11.59
CA LEU A 110 18.57 6.98 11.31
C LEU A 110 19.07 7.69 12.58
N SER A 111 18.55 7.33 13.75
CA SER A 111 19.02 7.86 15.04
C SER A 111 20.22 7.12 15.62
N ASN A 112 20.61 5.99 15.04
CA ASN A 112 21.76 5.20 15.45
C ASN A 112 22.98 5.48 14.54
N GLU A 113 23.90 6.34 15.02
CA GLU A 113 25.11 6.73 14.28
C GLU A 113 26.00 5.55 13.86
N ASP A 114 26.05 4.48 14.66
CA ASP A 114 26.89 3.33 14.34
C ASP A 114 26.28 2.48 13.23
N LEU A 115 24.94 2.34 13.19
CA LEU A 115 24.24 1.73 12.06
C LEU A 115 24.42 2.56 10.79
N LEU A 116 24.39 3.89 10.87
CA LEU A 116 24.66 4.77 9.72
C LEU A 116 26.07 4.58 9.16
N LYS A 117 27.10 4.54 10.01
CA LYS A 117 28.49 4.28 9.58
C LYS A 117 28.63 2.93 8.90
N VAL A 118 27.93 1.91 9.40
CA VAL A 118 27.92 0.57 8.79
C VAL A 118 27.23 0.59 7.43
N ILE A 119 26.07 1.24 7.30
CA ILE A 119 25.36 1.41 6.02
C ILE A 119 26.24 2.14 5.02
N ASP A 120 26.84 3.27 5.38
CA ASP A 120 27.72 4.05 4.50
C ASP A 120 28.95 3.24 4.06
N SER A 121 29.57 2.50 4.97
CA SER A 121 30.71 1.62 4.63
C SER A 121 30.29 0.48 3.69
N THR A 122 29.05 0.01 3.79
CA THR A 122 28.51 -1.08 2.97
C THR A 122 28.12 -0.58 1.59
N LEU A 123 27.45 0.57 1.51
CA LEU A 123 27.15 1.27 0.26
C LEU A 123 28.44 1.64 -0.47
N SER A 124 29.45 2.12 0.25
CA SER A 124 30.79 2.41 -0.32
C SER A 124 31.45 1.14 -0.86
N ARG A 125 31.39 0.01 -0.12
CA ARG A 125 31.90 -1.29 -0.58
C ARG A 125 31.13 -1.84 -1.78
N LEU A 126 29.82 -1.65 -1.84
CA LEU A 126 28.97 -2.07 -2.95
C LEU A 126 29.20 -1.19 -4.19
N ALA A 127 29.37 0.13 -4.02
CA ALA A 127 29.77 1.04 -5.10
C ALA A 127 31.15 0.68 -5.66
N LEU A 128 32.10 0.31 -4.78
CA LEU A 128 33.43 -0.16 -5.18
C LEU A 128 33.39 -1.53 -5.87
N LYS A 129 32.53 -2.46 -5.43
CA LYS A 129 32.30 -3.76 -6.09
C LYS A 129 31.48 -3.64 -7.39
N GLY A 130 30.70 -2.58 -7.53
CA GLY A 130 29.72 -2.34 -8.60
C GLY A 130 30.21 -1.48 -9.76
N LEU A 131 31.51 -1.19 -9.89
CA LEU A 131 32.07 -0.44 -11.02
C LEU A 131 32.06 -1.19 -12.38
N LYS A 132 31.16 -2.18 -12.58
CA LYS A 132 30.97 -2.81 -13.90
C LYS A 132 29.54 -3.15 -14.35
N GLN A 133 28.48 -3.04 -13.54
CA GLN A 133 27.11 -3.27 -14.07
C GLN A 133 26.04 -2.36 -13.45
N ASN A 134 25.22 -1.76 -14.32
CA ASN A 134 24.10 -0.87 -14.02
C ASN A 134 23.00 -1.59 -13.23
N TYR A 135 23.05 -1.53 -11.91
CA TYR A 135 21.91 -1.92 -11.07
C TYR A 135 20.84 -0.83 -11.07
N ASN A 136 19.56 -1.21 -11.22
CA ASN A 136 18.46 -0.25 -11.11
C ASN A 136 18.09 -0.01 -9.64
N SER A 137 17.33 1.05 -9.34
CA SER A 137 17.00 1.47 -7.96
C SER A 137 16.30 0.40 -7.12
N ASN A 138 15.60 -0.56 -7.74
CA ASN A 138 14.96 -1.67 -7.02
C ASN A 138 15.98 -2.70 -6.54
N ASP A 139 17.04 -2.97 -7.30
CA ASP A 139 18.07 -3.94 -6.92
C ASP A 139 18.86 -3.43 -5.71
N LEU A 140 19.18 -2.13 -5.71
CA LEU A 140 19.83 -1.47 -4.57
C LEU A 140 18.94 -1.51 -3.31
N ARG A 141 17.63 -1.34 -3.44
CA ARG A 141 16.70 -1.43 -2.31
C ARG A 141 16.60 -2.85 -1.73
N ILE A 142 16.65 -3.87 -2.58
CA ILE A 142 16.64 -5.28 -2.14
C ILE A 142 17.92 -5.58 -1.36
N VAL A 143 19.09 -5.20 -1.90
CA VAL A 143 20.39 -5.44 -1.24
C VAL A 143 20.49 -4.68 0.09
N ILE A 144 20.06 -3.41 0.14
CA ILE A 144 20.01 -2.63 1.39
C ILE A 144 19.05 -3.30 2.39
N GLY A 145 17.87 -3.73 1.94
CA GLY A 145 16.88 -4.42 2.77
C GLY A 145 17.41 -5.73 3.36
N GLU A 146 18.07 -6.57 2.55
CA GLU A 146 18.69 -7.83 3.00
C GLU A 146 19.83 -7.57 3.98
N THR A 147 20.65 -6.55 3.72
CA THR A 147 21.77 -6.15 4.59
C THR A 147 21.27 -5.69 5.96
N ILE A 148 20.25 -4.83 5.99
CA ILE A 148 19.63 -4.38 7.24
C ILE A 148 19.04 -5.58 7.99
N ASN A 149 18.39 -6.51 7.29
CA ASN A 149 17.78 -7.69 7.93
C ASN A 149 18.84 -8.63 8.54
N GLN A 150 19.95 -8.87 7.84
CA GLN A 150 21.08 -9.64 8.36
C GLN A 150 21.71 -8.97 9.59
N MET A 151 21.83 -7.65 9.59
CA MET A 151 22.34 -6.90 10.74
C MET A 151 21.39 -6.99 11.94
N THR A 152 20.07 -6.83 11.73
CA THR A 152 19.09 -7.00 12.82
C THR A 152 19.18 -8.40 13.46
N ILE A 153 19.38 -9.46 12.67
CA ILE A 153 19.58 -10.82 13.18
C ILE A 153 20.87 -10.91 14.01
N MET A 154 21.98 -10.38 13.49
CA MET A 154 23.28 -10.42 14.18
C MET A 154 23.32 -9.63 15.50
N PHE A 155 22.51 -8.59 15.64
CA PHE A 155 22.44 -7.80 16.87
C PHE A 155 21.50 -8.42 17.92
N ASN A 156 20.42 -9.10 17.51
CA ASN A 156 19.50 -9.78 18.43
C ASN A 156 20.05 -11.10 19.00
N ASP A 157 20.97 -11.78 18.30
CA ASP A 157 21.62 -12.99 18.80
C ASP A 157 22.74 -12.72 19.84
N ARG A 158 22.97 -11.46 20.21
CA ARG A 158 24.02 -11.04 21.17
C ARG A 158 23.48 -10.58 22.54
N THR A 159 22.18 -10.66 22.76
CA THR A 159 21.49 -10.38 24.03
C THR A 159 20.88 -11.65 24.60
#